data_AF-A0A818KN84-F1
#
_entry.id   AF-A0A818KN84-F1
#
_cell.length_a   1.000
_cell.length_b   1.000
_cell.length_c   1.000
_cell.angle_alpha   90.00
_cell.angle_beta   90.00
_cell.angle_gamma   90.00
#
_symmetry.space_group_name_H-M   'P 1'
#
loop_
_entity.id
_entity.type
_entity.pdbx_description
1 polymer ?
#
loop_
_entity_poly.entity_id
_entity_poly.type
_entity_poly.pdbx_seq_one_letter_code
_entity_poly.pdbx_strand_id
1 'polypeptide(L)'
;LNSQHLDITEQINEFEQLLQSFEENNGAIKSNKEFKDLQINLKTIREMMLQANENNTELHQHMTTIIEHLKILNLPLEQLEKTLPIITELDDETNKSKLACLRLLNEKVETMKKQRETLLNDFRKKIEDDDITKFVLMRRQENHKNLFSEQIKKHEEFINIIKQNCTAQDNILHSLTEANANIANIRTKISTTLEA
;
A
#
# COMPACT_ATOMS: atom_id res chain seq x y z
N LEU A 1 -17.65 4.31 -34.56
CA LEU A 1 -17.73 4.96 -33.23
C LEU A 1 -17.65 6.49 -33.36
N ASN A 2 -16.57 7.09 -33.86
CA ASN A 2 -16.50 8.57 -34.04
C ASN A 2 -17.62 9.17 -34.91
N SER A 3 -18.07 8.47 -35.96
CA SER A 3 -19.15 8.97 -36.83
C SER A 3 -20.53 8.99 -36.16
N GLN A 4 -20.81 8.08 -35.22
CA GLN A 4 -22.09 8.05 -34.48
C GLN A 4 -22.07 9.06 -33.32
N HIS A 5 -20.89 9.29 -32.73
CA HIS A 5 -20.72 10.30 -31.68
C HIS A 5 -20.87 11.72 -32.23
N LEU A 6 -20.40 11.96 -33.45
CA LEU A 6 -20.57 13.24 -34.15
C LEU A 6 -22.06 13.50 -34.45
N ASP A 7 -22.78 12.50 -34.92
CA ASP A 7 -24.22 12.55 -35.23
C ASP A 7 -25.09 12.91 -34.01
N ILE A 8 -24.82 12.28 -32.85
CA ILE A 8 -25.57 12.59 -31.61
C ILE A 8 -25.25 14.00 -31.08
N THR A 9 -24.00 14.45 -31.22
CA THR A 9 -23.59 15.81 -30.81
C THR A 9 -24.30 16.87 -31.67
N GLU A 10 -24.39 16.61 -32.97
CA GLU A 10 -25.06 17.47 -33.94
C GLU A 10 -26.56 17.53 -33.66
N GLN A 11 -27.20 16.39 -33.39
CA GLN A 11 -28.62 16.31 -33.01
C GLN A 11 -28.95 17.07 -31.71
N ILE A 12 -28.08 17.04 -30.69
CA ILE A 12 -28.29 17.79 -29.44
C ILE A 12 -28.14 19.30 -29.68
N ASN A 13 -27.16 19.73 -30.48
CA ASN A 13 -26.96 21.14 -30.82
C ASN A 13 -28.13 21.69 -31.66
N GLU A 14 -28.63 20.91 -32.62
CA GLU A 14 -29.84 21.26 -33.38
C GLU A 14 -31.07 21.38 -32.46
N PHE A 15 -31.23 20.45 -31.51
CA PHE A 15 -32.34 20.49 -30.57
C PHE A 15 -32.26 21.70 -29.62
N GLU A 16 -31.06 22.08 -29.17
CA GLU A 16 -30.83 23.32 -28.41
C GLU A 16 -31.16 24.58 -29.21
N GLN A 17 -30.77 24.65 -30.48
CA GLN A 17 -31.10 25.78 -31.37
C GLN A 17 -32.61 25.89 -31.62
N LEU A 18 -33.29 24.75 -31.80
CA LEU A 18 -34.75 24.71 -31.92
C LEU A 18 -35.43 25.16 -30.64
N LEU A 19 -34.92 24.74 -29.47
CA LEU A 19 -35.44 25.19 -28.18
C LEU A 19 -35.25 26.69 -27.98
N GLN A 20 -34.07 27.23 -28.31
CA GLN A 20 -33.78 28.65 -28.16
C GLN A 20 -34.63 29.52 -29.11
N SER A 21 -34.78 29.11 -30.37
CA SER A 21 -35.68 29.81 -31.30
C SER A 21 -37.15 29.72 -30.88
N PHE A 22 -37.56 28.63 -30.23
CA PHE A 22 -38.91 28.50 -29.67
C PHE A 22 -39.12 29.40 -28.45
N GLU A 23 -38.11 29.59 -27.59
CA GLU A 23 -38.13 30.55 -26.47
C GLU A 23 -38.25 32.00 -26.95
N GLU A 24 -37.51 32.37 -27.99
CA GLU A 24 -37.49 33.71 -28.58
C GLU A 24 -38.84 34.07 -29.23
N ASN A 25 -39.47 33.10 -29.90
CA ASN A 25 -40.74 33.30 -30.57
C ASN A 25 -41.96 33.25 -29.62
N ASN A 26 -41.86 32.59 -28.46
CA ASN A 26 -42.99 32.39 -27.54
C ASN A 26 -42.65 32.78 -26.08
N GLY A 27 -42.59 34.09 -25.80
CA GLY A 27 -42.21 34.63 -24.49
C GLY A 27 -43.10 34.22 -23.29
N ALA A 28 -44.34 33.76 -23.53
CA ALA A 28 -45.28 33.32 -22.48
C ALA A 28 -45.03 31.89 -21.96
N ILE A 29 -44.23 31.09 -22.68
CA ILE A 29 -43.99 29.67 -22.36
C ILE A 29 -42.91 29.49 -21.27
N LYS A 30 -42.20 30.57 -20.89
CA LYS A 30 -41.22 30.57 -19.77
C LYS A 30 -41.80 30.10 -18.43
N SER A 31 -43.13 30.13 -18.28
CA SER A 31 -43.85 29.65 -17.10
C SER A 31 -44.38 28.21 -17.22
N ASN A 32 -44.31 27.59 -18.41
CA ASN A 32 -44.73 26.20 -18.59
C ASN A 32 -43.73 25.26 -17.89
N LYS A 33 -44.25 24.42 -17.00
CA LYS A 33 -43.48 23.43 -16.25
C LYS A 33 -42.83 22.39 -17.18
N GLU A 34 -43.55 21.95 -18.21
CA GLU A 34 -43.07 20.96 -19.18
C GLU A 34 -41.86 21.47 -19.97
N PHE A 35 -41.85 22.78 -20.27
CA PHE A 35 -40.76 23.44 -20.96
C PHE A 35 -39.48 23.51 -20.09
N LYS A 36 -39.64 23.82 -18.80
CA LYS A 36 -38.52 23.78 -17.83
C LYS A 36 -37.98 22.36 -17.62
N ASP A 37 -38.86 21.38 -17.55
CA ASP A 37 -38.47 19.97 -17.41
C ASP A 37 -37.68 19.50 -18.64
N LEU A 38 -38.08 19.91 -19.85
CA LEU A 38 -37.35 19.63 -21.09
C LEU A 38 -35.96 20.29 -21.09
N GLN A 39 -35.84 21.54 -20.65
CA GLN A 39 -34.57 22.25 -20.54
C GLN A 39 -33.62 21.60 -19.51
N ILE A 40 -34.15 21.15 -18.37
CA ILE A 40 -33.38 20.40 -17.37
C ILE A 40 -32.90 19.06 -17.96
N ASN A 41 -33.79 18.29 -18.58
CA ASN A 41 -33.44 17.00 -19.18
C ASN A 41 -32.36 17.13 -20.24
N LEU A 42 -32.45 18.16 -21.10
CA LEU A 42 -31.43 18.44 -22.12
C LEU A 42 -30.07 18.72 -21.48
N LYS A 43 -30.05 19.55 -20.44
CA LYS A 43 -28.83 19.88 -19.70
C LYS A 43 -28.23 18.63 -19.06
N THR A 44 -29.06 17.78 -18.45
CA THR A 44 -28.62 16.50 -17.87
C THR A 44 -28.06 15.55 -18.92
N ILE A 45 -28.70 15.42 -20.09
CA ILE A 45 -28.20 14.59 -21.20
C ILE A 45 -26.85 15.13 -21.70
N ARG A 46 -26.71 16.45 -21.83
CA ARG A 46 -25.45 17.09 -22.23
C ARG A 46 -24.34 16.82 -21.23
N GLU A 47 -24.63 16.95 -19.93
CA GLU A 47 -23.68 16.67 -18.85
C GLU A 47 -23.24 15.19 -18.87
N MET A 48 -24.19 14.25 -18.99
CA MET A 48 -23.89 12.81 -19.10
C MET A 48 -23.06 12.48 -20.34
N MET A 49 -23.35 13.13 -21.47
CA MET A 49 -22.60 12.92 -22.70
C MET A 49 -21.18 13.48 -22.62
N LEU A 50 -21.01 14.64 -22.00
CA LEU A 50 -19.69 15.23 -21.78
C LEU A 50 -18.84 14.30 -20.89
N GLN A 51 -19.43 13.80 -19.80
CA GLN A 51 -18.79 12.80 -18.94
C GLN A 51 -18.48 11.48 -19.68
N ALA A 52 -19.40 10.99 -20.52
CA ALA A 52 -19.17 9.79 -21.32
C ALA A 52 -18.03 9.98 -22.33
N ASN A 53 -17.93 11.16 -22.94
CA ASN A 53 -16.85 11.49 -23.85
C ASN A 53 -15.51 11.58 -23.12
N GLU A 54 -15.45 12.26 -21.98
CA GLU A 54 -14.26 12.29 -21.11
C GLU A 54 -13.80 10.88 -20.76
N ASN A 55 -14.72 10.04 -20.24
CA ASN A 55 -14.43 8.65 -19.91
C ASN A 55 -13.94 7.84 -21.12
N ASN A 56 -14.53 8.04 -22.30
CA ASN A 56 -14.12 7.33 -23.51
C ASN A 56 -12.73 7.78 -23.98
N THR A 57 -12.42 9.06 -23.88
CA THR A 57 -11.07 9.57 -24.18
C THR A 57 -10.02 9.01 -23.21
N GLU A 58 -10.32 8.98 -21.91
CA GLU A 58 -9.46 8.40 -20.89
C GLU A 58 -9.28 6.89 -21.11
N LEU A 59 -10.36 6.17 -21.42
CA LEU A 59 -10.31 4.74 -21.76
C LEU A 59 -9.45 4.49 -23.00
N HIS A 60 -9.59 5.29 -24.06
CA HIS A 60 -8.74 5.16 -25.24
C HIS A 60 -7.26 5.44 -24.95
N GLN A 61 -6.95 6.42 -24.08
CA GLN A 61 -5.58 6.69 -23.65
C GLN A 61 -5.01 5.47 -22.91
N HIS A 62 -5.73 4.95 -21.91
CA HIS A 62 -5.32 3.73 -21.18
C HIS A 62 -5.19 2.51 -22.09
N MET A 63 -6.14 2.32 -23.00
CA MET A 63 -6.13 1.20 -23.94
C MET A 63 -4.91 1.28 -24.85
N THR A 64 -4.51 2.47 -25.29
CA THR A 64 -3.33 2.66 -26.13
C THR A 64 -2.06 2.23 -25.40
N THR A 65 -1.87 2.67 -24.15
CA THR A 65 -0.74 2.24 -23.30
C THR A 65 -0.76 0.74 -23.02
N ILE A 66 -1.93 0.18 -22.72
CA ILE A 66 -2.06 -1.26 -22.41
C ILE A 66 -1.82 -2.12 -23.65
N ILE A 67 -2.28 -1.70 -24.84
CA ILE A 67 -2.04 -2.43 -26.09
C ILE A 67 -0.55 -2.56 -26.38
N GLU A 68 0.26 -1.56 -26.06
CA GLU A 68 1.73 -1.65 -26.18
C GLU A 68 2.29 -2.75 -25.27
N HIS A 69 1.87 -2.78 -23.99
CA HIS A 69 2.27 -3.85 -23.06
C HIS A 69 1.74 -5.24 -23.47
N LEU A 70 0.50 -5.33 -23.98
CA LEU A 70 -0.08 -6.59 -24.46
C LEU A 70 0.63 -7.12 -25.70
N LYS A 71 1.10 -6.25 -26.60
CA LYS A 71 1.94 -6.64 -27.72
C LYS A 71 3.24 -7.27 -27.24
N ILE A 72 3.87 -6.71 -26.19
CA ILE A 72 5.07 -7.27 -25.59
C ILE A 72 4.80 -8.67 -25.02
N LEU A 73 3.70 -8.84 -24.29
CA LEU A 73 3.33 -10.14 -23.69
C LEU A 73 2.91 -11.20 -24.72
N ASN A 74 2.47 -10.79 -25.91
CA ASN A 74 2.09 -11.70 -26.99
C ASN A 74 3.30 -12.15 -27.86
N LEU A 75 4.51 -11.66 -27.55
CA LEU A 75 5.74 -12.11 -28.21
C LEU A 75 6.14 -13.53 -27.75
N PRO A 76 6.83 -14.31 -28.60
CA PRO A 76 7.49 -15.55 -28.19
C PRO A 76 8.45 -15.33 -27.02
N LEU A 77 8.59 -16.35 -26.16
CA LEU A 77 9.37 -16.26 -24.91
C LEU A 77 10.81 -15.75 -25.11
N GLU A 78 11.45 -16.17 -26.21
CA GLU A 78 12.82 -15.75 -26.58
C GLU A 78 12.93 -14.25 -26.91
N GLN A 79 11.84 -13.65 -27.42
CA GLN A 79 11.78 -12.23 -27.73
C GLN A 79 11.42 -11.42 -26.47
N LEU A 80 10.55 -11.97 -25.61
CA LEU A 80 10.22 -11.38 -24.32
C LEU A 80 11.44 -11.29 -23.39
N GLU A 81 12.26 -12.35 -23.33
CA GLU A 81 13.49 -12.36 -22.53
C GLU A 81 14.46 -11.24 -22.95
N LYS A 82 14.53 -10.92 -24.25
CA LYS A 82 15.35 -9.81 -24.77
C LYS A 82 14.80 -8.43 -24.46
N THR A 83 13.50 -8.31 -24.19
CA THR A 83 12.89 -7.03 -23.77
C THR A 83 13.08 -6.73 -22.29
N LEU A 84 13.47 -7.73 -21.49
CA LEU A 84 13.75 -7.52 -20.07
C LEU A 84 15.17 -6.97 -19.91
N PRO A 85 15.36 -5.91 -19.09
CA PRO A 85 16.68 -5.39 -18.81
C PRO A 85 17.51 -6.43 -18.05
N ILE A 86 18.70 -6.71 -18.56
CA ILE A 86 19.65 -7.63 -17.93
C ILE A 86 20.39 -6.85 -16.84
N ILE A 87 20.16 -7.21 -15.58
CA ILE A 87 20.77 -6.55 -14.42
C ILE A 87 22.19 -7.09 -14.22
N THR A 88 23.14 -6.55 -14.96
CA THR A 88 24.57 -6.91 -14.88
C THR A 88 25.24 -6.42 -13.59
N GLU A 89 24.67 -5.44 -12.89
CA GLU A 89 25.21 -4.90 -11.63
C GLU A 89 25.18 -5.92 -10.47
N LEU A 90 24.37 -6.98 -10.61
CA LEU A 90 24.28 -8.08 -9.64
C LEU A 90 25.31 -9.19 -9.90
N ASP A 91 26.05 -9.16 -11.01
CA ASP A 91 26.99 -10.22 -11.36
C ASP A 91 28.29 -10.17 -10.54
N ASP A 92 28.64 -8.99 -10.02
CA ASP A 92 29.77 -8.82 -9.11
C ASP A 92 29.56 -9.64 -7.82
N GLU A 93 30.49 -10.57 -7.53
CA GLU A 93 30.47 -11.39 -6.31
C GLU A 93 30.41 -10.54 -5.02
N THR A 94 31.01 -9.34 -5.05
CA THR A 94 30.93 -8.37 -3.94
C THR A 94 29.51 -7.87 -3.71
N ASN A 95 28.74 -7.64 -4.78
CA ASN A 95 27.35 -7.15 -4.69
C ASN A 95 26.41 -8.26 -4.25
N LYS A 96 26.62 -9.50 -4.74
CA LYS A 96 25.90 -10.69 -4.26
C LYS A 96 26.12 -10.93 -2.77
N SER A 97 27.36 -10.82 -2.30
CA SER A 97 27.70 -10.96 -0.89
C SER A 97 27.01 -9.91 -0.01
N LYS A 98 27.01 -8.63 -0.43
CA LYS A 98 26.26 -7.56 0.27
C LYS A 98 24.77 -7.86 0.35
N LEU A 99 24.15 -8.30 -0.75
CA LEU A 99 22.73 -8.65 -0.77
C LEU A 99 22.42 -9.87 0.12
N ALA A 100 23.30 -10.87 0.12
CA ALA A 100 23.18 -12.03 1.00
C ALA A 100 23.27 -11.63 2.49
N CYS A 101 24.21 -10.73 2.84
CA CYS A 101 24.31 -10.15 4.18
C CYS A 101 23.02 -9.43 4.59
N LEU A 102 22.43 -8.62 3.70
CA LEU A 102 21.15 -7.95 3.97
C LEU A 102 20.01 -8.95 4.19
N ARG A 103 19.92 -10.01 3.38
CA ARG A 103 18.93 -11.08 3.54
C ARG A 103 19.07 -11.78 4.89
N LEU A 104 20.29 -12.16 5.26
CA LEU A 104 20.58 -12.80 6.55
C LEU A 104 20.23 -11.89 7.73
N LEU A 105 20.47 -10.59 7.59
CA LEU A 105 20.15 -9.64 8.64
C LEU A 105 18.64 -9.40 8.77
N ASN A 106 17.91 -9.40 7.65
CA ASN A 106 16.45 -9.36 7.66
C ASN A 106 15.86 -10.61 8.34
N GLU A 107 16.42 -11.79 8.07
CA GLU A 107 16.04 -13.03 8.74
C GLU A 107 16.31 -12.98 10.26
N LYS A 108 17.44 -12.39 10.68
CA LYS A 108 17.73 -12.13 12.10
C LYS A 108 16.71 -11.20 12.75
N VAL A 109 16.26 -10.16 12.04
CA VAL A 109 15.21 -9.25 12.53
C VAL A 109 13.89 -10.01 12.75
N GLU A 110 13.47 -10.83 11.79
CA GLU A 110 12.24 -11.62 11.93
C GLU A 110 12.35 -12.65 13.07
N THR A 111 13.51 -13.30 13.19
CA THR A 111 13.78 -14.21 14.31
C THR A 111 13.70 -13.48 15.65
N MET A 112 14.30 -12.28 15.77
CA MET A 112 14.27 -11.47 16.99
C MET A 112 12.84 -11.04 17.35
N LYS A 113 12.01 -10.66 16.37
CA LYS A 113 10.59 -10.34 16.60
C LYS A 113 9.84 -11.53 17.18
N LYS A 114 10.00 -12.71 16.58
CA LYS A 114 9.33 -13.95 17.01
C LYS A 114 9.80 -14.40 18.40
N GLN A 115 11.09 -14.27 18.67
CA GLN A 115 11.66 -14.52 20.01
C GLN A 115 11.04 -13.60 21.06
N ARG A 116 10.92 -12.29 20.77
CA ARG A 116 10.32 -11.32 21.70
C ARG A 116 8.87 -11.62 22.02
N GLU A 117 8.08 -11.96 21.00
CA GLU A 117 6.69 -12.35 21.18
C GLU A 117 6.58 -13.59 22.10
N THR A 118 7.42 -14.58 21.86
CA THR A 118 7.48 -15.81 22.68
C THR A 118 7.86 -15.47 24.13
N LEU A 119 8.94 -14.71 24.34
CA LEU A 119 9.41 -14.30 25.67
C LEU A 119 8.35 -13.50 26.44
N LEU A 120 7.63 -12.59 25.78
CA LEU A 120 6.56 -11.82 26.39
C LEU A 120 5.37 -12.70 26.77
N ASN A 121 4.98 -13.63 25.90
CA ASN A 121 3.90 -14.56 26.18
C ASN A 121 4.25 -15.50 27.34
N ASP A 122 5.47 -16.01 27.38
CA ASP A 122 5.95 -16.86 28.48
C ASP A 122 6.04 -16.08 29.80
N PHE A 123 6.49 -14.83 29.76
CA PHE A 123 6.52 -13.96 30.93
C PHE A 123 5.11 -13.66 31.46
N ARG A 124 4.16 -13.35 30.57
CA ARG A 124 2.76 -13.11 30.95
C ARG A 124 2.14 -14.35 31.60
N LYS A 125 2.32 -15.53 31.00
CA LYS A 125 1.86 -16.80 31.58
C LYS A 125 2.47 -17.05 32.94
N LYS A 126 3.79 -16.85 33.10
CA LYS A 126 4.46 -17.02 34.38
C LYS A 126 3.98 -16.09 35.48
N ILE A 127 3.60 -14.86 35.14
CA ILE A 127 3.00 -13.92 36.11
C ILE A 127 1.57 -14.35 36.45
N GLU A 128 0.79 -14.77 35.46
CA GLU A 128 -0.59 -15.21 35.66
C GLU A 128 -0.68 -16.48 36.52
N ASP A 129 0.25 -17.42 36.31
CA ASP A 129 0.35 -18.67 37.07
C ASP A 129 0.93 -18.49 38.47
N ASP A 130 1.58 -17.35 38.78
CA ASP A 130 2.22 -17.08 40.06
C ASP A 130 1.21 -16.62 41.13
N ASP A 131 0.41 -17.57 41.65
CA ASP A 131 -0.52 -17.32 42.76
C ASP A 131 0.20 -17.29 44.12
N ILE A 132 0.43 -16.08 44.61
CA ILE A 132 1.06 -15.82 45.91
C ILE A 132 0.08 -15.87 47.10
N THR A 133 -1.22 -16.06 46.87
CA THR A 133 -2.27 -15.97 47.91
C THR A 133 -2.02 -16.94 49.06
N LYS A 134 -1.55 -18.15 48.75
CA LYS A 134 -1.19 -19.17 49.77
C LYS A 134 -0.05 -18.71 50.68
N PHE A 135 0.97 -18.06 50.12
CA PHE A 135 2.12 -17.55 50.88
C PHE A 135 1.73 -16.37 51.77
N VAL A 136 0.84 -15.49 51.28
CA VAL A 136 0.32 -14.36 52.05
C VAL A 136 -0.55 -14.83 53.22
N LEU A 137 -1.41 -15.84 53.01
CA LEU A 137 -2.27 -16.40 54.05
C LEU A 137 -1.47 -17.12 55.15
N MET A 138 -0.39 -17.82 54.80
CA MET A 138 0.48 -18.51 55.77
C MET A 138 1.28 -17.55 56.66
N ARG A 139 1.62 -16.34 56.18
CA ARG A 139 2.47 -15.36 56.90
C ARG A 139 1.69 -14.12 57.35
N ARG A 140 0.51 -14.32 57.98
CA ARG A 140 -0.45 -13.28 58.36
C ARG A 140 0.06 -12.18 59.32
N GLN A 141 1.21 -12.39 59.98
CA GLN A 141 1.80 -11.46 60.97
C GLN A 141 3.14 -10.83 60.53
N GLU A 142 3.64 -11.11 59.33
CA GLU A 142 4.93 -10.57 58.86
C GLU A 142 4.77 -9.35 57.93
N ASN A 143 5.85 -8.56 57.81
CA ASN A 143 5.95 -7.50 56.81
C ASN A 143 5.94 -8.09 55.39
N HIS A 144 4.78 -8.05 54.72
CA HIS A 144 4.57 -8.58 53.38
C HIS A 144 5.48 -7.96 52.29
N LYS A 145 6.09 -6.79 52.55
CA LYS A 145 7.03 -6.14 51.61
C LYS A 145 8.22 -7.03 51.23
N ASN A 146 8.80 -7.74 52.19
CA ASN A 146 9.95 -8.61 51.92
C ASN A 146 9.53 -9.83 51.11
N LEU A 147 8.35 -10.40 51.43
CA LEU A 147 7.76 -11.50 50.67
C LEU A 147 7.53 -11.10 49.21
N PHE A 148 6.89 -9.95 48.95
CA PHE A 148 6.68 -9.47 47.58
C PHE A 148 7.99 -9.23 46.83
N SER A 149 9.01 -8.67 47.50
CA SER A 149 10.32 -8.45 46.88
C SER A 149 10.98 -9.77 46.47
N GLU A 150 10.91 -10.81 47.31
CA GLU A 150 11.44 -12.14 46.97
C GLU A 150 10.66 -12.80 45.83
N GLN A 151 9.33 -12.69 45.79
CA GLN A 151 8.54 -13.26 44.70
C GLN A 151 8.81 -12.53 43.37
N ILE A 152 8.92 -11.20 43.38
CA ILE A 152 9.26 -10.42 42.17
C ILE A 152 10.65 -10.77 41.64
N LYS A 153 11.64 -11.00 42.53
CA LYS A 153 13.01 -11.38 42.13
C LYS A 153 13.06 -12.67 41.29
N LYS A 154 12.12 -13.60 41.46
CA LYS A 154 12.06 -14.82 40.64
C LYS A 154 11.86 -14.53 39.15
N HIS A 155 11.21 -13.41 38.84
CA HIS A 155 10.94 -12.97 37.47
C HIS A 155 12.06 -12.08 36.90
N GLU A 156 13.06 -11.71 37.71
CA GLU A 156 14.15 -10.82 37.32
C GLU A 156 15.04 -11.42 36.23
N GLU A 157 15.27 -12.74 36.27
CA GLU A 157 16.01 -13.45 35.22
C GLU A 157 15.31 -13.34 33.86
N PHE A 158 13.98 -13.52 33.81
CA PHE A 158 13.19 -13.35 32.60
C PHE A 158 13.23 -11.92 32.07
N ILE A 159 13.14 -10.94 32.96
CA ILE A 159 13.28 -9.52 32.62
C ILE A 159 14.67 -9.25 32.03
N ASN A 160 15.73 -9.87 32.56
CA ASN A 160 17.08 -9.71 32.03
C ASN A 160 17.20 -10.26 30.61
N ILE A 161 16.62 -11.43 30.32
CA ILE A 161 16.61 -12.01 28.96
C ILE A 161 15.86 -11.09 27.98
N ILE A 162 14.72 -10.54 28.39
CA ILE A 162 13.96 -9.58 27.56
C ILE A 162 14.78 -8.31 27.31
N LYS A 163 15.45 -7.77 28.34
CA LYS A 163 16.33 -6.61 28.20
C LYS A 163 17.49 -6.89 27.24
N GLN A 164 18.12 -8.06 27.32
CA GLN A 164 19.18 -8.46 26.40
C GLN A 164 18.66 -8.55 24.96
N ASN A 165 17.46 -9.10 24.74
CA ASN A 165 16.83 -9.10 23.40
C ASN A 165 16.56 -7.68 22.88
N CYS A 166 16.14 -6.75 23.76
CA CYS A 166 15.98 -5.34 23.39
C CYS A 166 17.32 -4.68 23.04
N THR A 167 18.37 -4.87 23.83
CA THR A 167 19.70 -4.32 23.51
C THR A 167 20.28 -4.92 22.23
N ALA A 168 20.03 -6.21 21.96
CA ALA A 168 20.42 -6.84 20.71
C ALA A 168 19.71 -6.22 19.50
N GLN A 169 18.49 -5.70 19.65
CA GLN A 169 17.77 -5.00 18.58
C GLN A 169 18.53 -3.78 18.10
N ASP A 170 19.05 -2.96 19.01
CA ASP A 170 19.73 -1.72 18.64
C ASP A 170 20.96 -2.02 17.76
N ASN A 171 21.71 -3.07 18.14
CA ASN A 171 22.85 -3.54 17.36
C ASN A 171 22.44 -4.08 15.98
N ILE A 172 21.38 -4.91 15.92
CA ILE A 172 20.86 -5.46 14.65
C ILE A 172 20.36 -4.34 13.74
N LEU A 173 19.65 -3.36 14.28
CA LEU A 173 19.12 -2.22 13.51
C LEU A 173 20.25 -1.34 12.97
N HIS A 174 21.29 -1.11 13.78
CA HIS A 174 22.48 -0.38 13.34
C HIS A 174 23.16 -1.10 12.17
N SER A 175 23.44 -2.39 12.30
CA SER A 175 23.99 -3.19 11.20
C SER A 175 23.09 -3.23 9.97
N LEU A 176 21.76 -3.20 10.15
CA LEU A 176 20.80 -3.24 9.03
C LEU A 176 20.79 -1.92 8.27
N THR A 177 20.88 -0.82 9.01
CA THR A 177 20.99 0.53 8.44
C THR A 177 22.26 0.66 7.62
N GLU A 178 23.39 0.18 8.16
CA GLU A 178 24.68 0.17 7.45
C GLU A 178 24.65 -0.72 6.21
N ALA A 179 24.13 -1.95 6.32
CA ALA A 179 23.97 -2.84 5.17
C ALA A 179 23.05 -2.25 4.08
N ASN A 180 21.96 -1.60 4.48
CA ASN A 180 21.04 -0.93 3.56
C ASN A 180 21.68 0.28 2.87
N ALA A 181 22.51 1.06 3.59
CA ALA A 181 23.28 2.16 3.00
C ALA A 181 24.29 1.63 1.97
N ASN A 182 24.97 0.53 2.28
CA ASN A 182 25.93 -0.12 1.38
C ASN A 182 25.29 -0.65 0.08
N ILE A 183 24.00 -1.00 0.11
CA ILE A 183 23.23 -1.48 -1.04
C ILE A 183 22.51 -0.35 -1.78
N ALA A 184 22.40 0.85 -1.19
CA ALA A 184 21.72 1.99 -1.80
C ALA A 184 22.25 2.29 -3.22
N ASN A 185 23.56 2.29 -3.39
CA ASN A 185 24.21 2.52 -4.70
C ASN A 185 23.92 1.42 -5.73
N ILE A 186 23.69 0.17 -5.30
CA ILE A 186 23.32 -0.93 -6.20
C ILE A 186 21.85 -0.75 -6.60
N ARG A 187 20.98 -0.48 -5.63
CA ARG A 187 19.55 -0.25 -5.85
C ARG A 187 19.29 0.93 -6.79
N THR A 188 20.03 2.02 -6.68
CA THR A 188 19.89 3.15 -7.60
C THR A 188 20.29 2.79 -9.02
N LYS A 189 21.42 2.09 -9.21
CA LYS A 189 21.85 1.60 -10.53
C LYS A 189 20.83 0.62 -11.14
N ILE A 190 20.25 -0.26 -10.32
CA ILE A 190 19.17 -1.16 -10.76
C ILE A 190 17.91 -0.37 -11.14
N SER A 191 17.53 0.66 -10.38
CA SER A 191 16.39 1.52 -10.75
C SER A 191 16.65 2.22 -12.08
N THR A 192 17.84 2.76 -12.28
CA THR A 192 18.22 3.44 -13.53
C THR A 192 18.25 2.51 -14.73
N THR A 193 18.65 1.24 -14.56
CA THR A 193 18.61 0.24 -15.64
C THR A 193 17.21 -0.31 -15.91
N LEU A 194 16.29 -0.24 -14.95
CA LEU A 194 14.88 -0.58 -15.13
C LEU A 194 14.07 0.56 -15.77
N GLU A 195 14.50 1.80 -15.58
CA GLU A 195 13.87 3.01 -16.16
C GLU A 195 14.37 3.32 -17.58
N ALA A 196 15.49 2.73 -18.00
CA ALA A 196 16.10 2.88 -19.33
C ALA A 196 15.58 1.83 -20.32
#